data_AF-A0A7V4D6N6-F1
#
_entry.id   AF-A0A7V4D6N6-F1
#
_cell.length_a   1.000
_cell.length_b   1.000
_cell.length_c   1.000
_cell.angle_alpha   90.00
_cell.angle_beta   90.00
_cell.angle_gamma   90.00
#
_symmetry.space_group_name_H-M   'P 1'
#
loop_
_entity.id
_entity.type
_entity.pdbx_description
1 polymer ?
#
loop_
_entity_poly.entity_id
_entity_poly.type
_entity_poly.pdbx_seq_one_letter_code
_entity_poly.pdbx_strand_id
1 'polypeptide(L)'
;GLISAMALHQKECFEAAILFSKTEGIIPAPESSHAIRAAIIEAQKAKEEGKQKTIVFNLSGHGHFDLASYDKFLSGQLEDYEYPKELIDKALHDLPKVGK
;
A
#
# COMPACT_ATOMS: atom_id res chain seq x y z
N GLY A 1 0.31 -14.56 15.36
CA GLY A 1 0.11 -13.42 16.28
C GLY A 1 -1.32 -12.93 16.19
N LEU A 2 -1.71 -11.90 16.96
CA LEU A 2 -3.06 -11.30 16.90
C LEU A 2 -3.27 -10.40 15.66
N ILE A 3 -2.17 -9.96 15.04
CA ILE A 3 -2.15 -9.07 13.88
C ILE A 3 -1.38 -9.76 12.76
N SER A 4 -1.91 -9.67 11.53
CA SER A 4 -1.24 -10.10 10.31
C SER A 4 -0.65 -8.90 9.59
N ALA A 5 0.55 -9.06 9.00
CA ALA A 5 1.20 -8.02 8.20
C ALA A 5 1.02 -8.28 6.71
N MET A 6 0.95 -7.20 5.93
CA MET A 6 0.89 -7.23 4.47
C MET A 6 1.78 -6.10 3.95
N ALA A 7 2.64 -6.41 2.98
CA ALA A 7 3.41 -5.43 2.23
C ALA A 7 2.83 -5.37 0.82
N LEU A 8 2.66 -4.16 0.31
CA LEU A 8 2.06 -3.89 -1.00
C LEU A 8 2.95 -2.92 -1.75
N HIS A 9 3.06 -3.12 -3.06
CA HIS A 9 3.87 -2.26 -3.90
C HIS A 9 3.17 -0.93 -4.16
N GLN A 10 3.95 0.12 -4.42
CA GLN A 10 3.42 1.47 -4.50
C GLN A 10 2.48 1.64 -5.69
N LYS A 11 2.80 1.06 -6.86
CA LYS A 11 1.94 1.17 -8.05
C LYS A 11 0.55 0.59 -7.82
N GLU A 12 0.42 -0.59 -7.25
CA GLU A 12 -0.91 -1.20 -6.98
C GLU A 12 -1.72 -0.42 -5.93
N CYS A 13 -1.03 0.25 -4.99
CA CYS A 13 -1.66 1.15 -4.04
C CYS A 13 -2.20 2.40 -4.75
N PHE A 14 -1.46 2.99 -5.69
CA PHE A 14 -1.96 4.12 -6.49
C PHE A 14 -3.10 3.72 -7.45
N GLU A 15 -3.07 2.52 -8.04
CA GLU A 15 -4.20 1.99 -8.80
C GLU A 15 -5.47 1.94 -7.95
N ALA A 16 -5.35 1.45 -6.71
CA ALA A 16 -6.45 1.44 -5.74
C ALA A 16 -6.90 2.86 -5.36
N ALA A 17 -5.98 3.80 -5.18
CA ALA A 17 -6.29 5.20 -4.89
C ALA A 17 -7.08 5.88 -6.01
N ILE A 18 -6.70 5.65 -7.27
CA ILE A 18 -7.41 6.18 -8.44
C ILE A 18 -8.81 5.59 -8.53
N LEU A 19 -8.96 4.28 -8.31
CA LEU A 19 -10.28 3.64 -8.27
C LEU A 19 -11.15 4.28 -7.18
N PHE A 20 -10.64 4.35 -5.95
CA PHE A 20 -11.35 4.92 -4.81
C PHE A 20 -11.74 6.38 -5.04
N SER A 21 -10.85 7.18 -5.62
CA SER A 21 -11.13 8.58 -5.95
C SER A 21 -12.27 8.70 -6.98
N LYS A 22 -12.31 7.81 -7.97
CA LYS A 22 -13.35 7.79 -9.01
C LYS A 22 -14.70 7.29 -8.49
N THR A 23 -14.72 6.41 -7.49
CA THR A 23 -15.97 5.83 -6.95
C THR A 23 -16.52 6.59 -5.76
N GLU A 24 -15.66 7.09 -4.86
CA GLU A 24 -16.04 7.73 -3.60
C GLU A 24 -15.86 9.25 -3.60
N GLY A 25 -15.18 9.82 -4.60
CA GLY A 25 -14.99 11.28 -4.73
C GLY A 25 -13.96 11.88 -3.76
N ILE A 26 -13.16 11.05 -3.08
CA ILE A 26 -12.11 11.48 -2.16
C ILE A 26 -10.74 11.12 -2.75
N ILE A 27 -9.82 12.08 -2.82
CA ILE A 27 -8.41 11.83 -3.15
C ILE A 27 -7.70 11.40 -1.86
N PRO A 28 -7.34 10.11 -1.66
CA PRO A 28 -6.70 9.66 -0.43
C PRO A 28 -5.22 10.07 -0.40
N ALA A 29 -4.61 10.13 0.79
CA ALA A 29 -3.16 10.24 0.89
C ALA A 29 -2.47 8.97 0.32
N PRO A 30 -1.25 9.06 -0.24
CA PRO A 30 -0.49 7.89 -0.72
C PRO A 30 -0.33 6.81 0.36
N GLU A 31 -0.18 7.17 1.63
CA GLU A 31 -0.10 6.23 2.76
C GLU A 31 -1.43 5.50 2.94
N SER A 32 -2.55 6.22 2.90
CA SER A 32 -3.89 5.63 3.02
C SER A 32 -4.22 4.68 1.86
N SER A 33 -3.61 4.87 0.70
CA SER A 33 -3.83 3.99 -0.46
C SER A 33 -3.45 2.53 -0.21
N HIS A 34 -2.53 2.26 0.72
CA HIS A 34 -2.17 0.91 1.14
C HIS A 34 -3.32 0.21 1.87
N ALA A 35 -4.01 0.93 2.76
CA ALA A 35 -5.18 0.41 3.46
C ALA A 35 -6.36 0.18 2.50
N ILE A 36 -6.55 1.09 1.53
CA ILE A 36 -7.56 0.94 0.47
C ILE A 36 -7.27 -0.31 -0.37
N ARG A 37 -6.02 -0.50 -0.80
CA ARG A 37 -5.61 -1.68 -1.57
C ARG A 37 -5.84 -2.98 -0.79
N ALA A 38 -5.46 -3.02 0.49
CA ALA A 38 -5.73 -4.16 1.35
C ALA A 38 -7.24 -4.43 1.51
N ALA A 39 -8.05 -3.38 1.68
CA ALA A 39 -9.50 -3.52 1.78
C ALA A 39 -10.13 -4.07 0.49
N ILE A 40 -9.66 -3.63 -0.68
CA ILE A 40 -10.09 -4.16 -1.99
C ILE A 40 -9.74 -5.64 -2.12
N ILE A 41 -8.53 -6.05 -1.73
CA ILE A 41 -8.11 -7.47 -1.73
C ILE A 41 -9.05 -8.30 -0.85
N GLU A 42 -9.36 -7.85 0.36
CA GLU A 42 -10.28 -8.57 1.26
C GLU A 42 -11.72 -8.60 0.71
N ALA A 43 -12.18 -7.54 0.04
CA ALA A 43 -13.48 -7.51 -0.62
C ALA A 43 -13.55 -8.50 -1.80
N GLN A 44 -12.47 -8.64 -2.58
CA GLN A 44 -12.37 -9.62 -3.66
C GLN A 44 -12.40 -11.06 -3.11
N LYS A 45 -11.65 -11.34 -2.03
CA LYS A 45 -11.71 -12.64 -1.34
C LYS A 45 -13.11 -12.95 -0.82
N ALA A 46 -13.79 -11.97 -0.22
CA ALA A 46 -15.17 -12.13 0.26
C ALA A 46 -16.12 -12.53 -0.88
N LYS A 47 -15.96 -11.91 -2.06
CA LYS A 47 -16.71 -12.25 -3.27
C LYS A 47 -16.42 -13.66 -3.77
N GLU A 48 -15.15 -14.07 -3.84
CA GLU A 48 -14.73 -15.42 -4.25
C GLU A 48 -15.26 -16.50 -3.30
N GLU A 49 -15.25 -16.22 -2.00
CA GLU A 49 -15.81 -17.10 -0.97
C GLU A 49 -17.36 -17.11 -0.96
N GLY A 50 -18.02 -16.20 -1.67
CA GLY A 50 -19.47 -16.02 -1.63
C GLY A 50 -20.00 -15.55 -0.27
N LYS A 51 -19.18 -14.85 0.52
CA LYS A 51 -19.51 -14.41 1.88
C LYS A 51 -19.61 -12.89 1.95
N GLN A 52 -20.67 -12.41 2.59
CA GLN A 52 -20.75 -11.00 2.96
C GLN A 52 -19.81 -10.74 4.16
N LYS A 53 -18.84 -9.85 3.97
CA LYS A 53 -17.93 -9.38 5.04
C LYS A 53 -18.07 -7.87 5.19
N THR A 54 -18.03 -7.38 6.43
CA THR A 54 -17.88 -5.95 6.72
C THR A 54 -16.39 -5.67 6.89
N ILE A 55 -15.85 -4.78 6.05
CA ILE A 55 -14.44 -4.41 6.06
C ILE A 55 -14.36 -2.95 6.49
N VAL A 56 -13.63 -2.69 7.58
CA VAL A 56 -13.34 -1.34 8.06
C VAL A 56 -11.86 -1.10 7.87
N PHE A 57 -11.51 0.02 7.24
CA PHE A 57 -10.13 0.47 7.10
C PHE A 57 -10.02 1.94 7.54
N ASN A 58 -8.81 2.35 7.94
CA ASN A 58 -8.54 3.72 8.33
C ASN A 58 -8.10 4.54 7.12
N LEU A 59 -8.93 5.50 6.69
CA LEU A 59 -8.53 6.54 5.74
C LEU A 59 -7.76 7.62 6.51
N SER A 60 -6.44 7.42 6.63
CA SER A 60 -5.58 8.23 7.51
C SER A 60 -5.39 9.69 7.07
N GLY A 61 -5.61 10.03 5.81
CA GLY A 61 -5.46 11.39 5.30
C GLY A 61 -5.93 11.58 3.86
N HIS A 62 -5.96 12.84 3.42
CA HIS A 62 -6.29 13.23 2.04
C HIS A 62 -5.03 13.55 1.22
N GLY A 63 -5.09 13.38 -0.10
CA GLY A 63 -3.97 13.57 -1.02
C GLY A 63 -3.85 14.95 -1.67
N HIS A 64 -4.59 15.96 -1.21
CA HIS A 64 -4.59 17.31 -1.84
C HIS A 64 -3.19 17.96 -1.94
N PHE A 65 -2.27 17.61 -1.04
CA PHE A 65 -0.89 18.10 -1.05
C PHE A 65 0.10 17.08 -1.63
N ASP A 66 -0.38 15.90 -2.02
CA ASP A 66 0.41 14.81 -2.59
C ASP A 66 0.19 14.66 -4.10
N LEU A 67 -0.40 15.68 -4.74
CA LEU A 67 -0.73 15.64 -6.17
C LEU A 67 0.49 15.40 -7.07
N ALA A 68 1.68 15.80 -6.64
CA ALA A 68 2.93 15.49 -7.37
C ALA A 68 3.20 13.96 -7.44
N SER A 69 2.82 13.21 -6.40
CA SER A 69 2.94 11.75 -6.38
C SER A 69 1.90 11.10 -7.29
N TYR A 70 0.68 11.64 -7.32
CA TYR A 70 -0.36 11.23 -8.26
C TYR A 70 0.03 11.50 -9.71
N ASP A 71 0.61 12.68 -9.98
CA ASP A 71 1.09 13.04 -11.32
C ASP A 71 2.14 12.04 -11.79
N LYS A 72 3.14 11.72 -10.96
CA LYS A 72 4.15 10.68 -11.28
C LYS A 72 3.52 9.33 -11.61
N PHE A 73 2.50 8.91 -10.87
CA PHE A 73 1.79 7.67 -11.16
C PHE A 73 1.07 7.73 -12.52
N LEU A 74 0.30 8.80 -12.75
CA LEU A 74 -0.48 8.99 -13.97
C LEU A 74 0.40 9.20 -15.21
N SER A 75 1.59 9.77 -15.04
CA SER A 75 2.59 9.95 -16.10
C SER A 75 3.47 8.71 -16.31
N GLY A 76 3.24 7.61 -15.56
CA GLY A 76 4.02 6.38 -15.66
C GLY A 76 5.47 6.49 -15.17
N GLN A 77 5.78 7.50 -14.35
CA GLN A 77 7.10 7.74 -13.76
C GLN A 77 7.27 7.14 -12.36
N LEU A 78 6.20 6.56 -11.81
CA LEU A 78 6.25 5.89 -10.52
C LEU A 78 6.77 4.46 -10.70
N GLU A 79 7.88 4.14 -10.04
CA GLU A 79 8.51 2.82 -10.07
C GLU A 79 8.36 2.13 -8.72
N ASP A 80 8.07 0.84 -8.75
CA ASP A 80 8.20 0.02 -7.55
C ASP A 80 9.68 -0.26 -7.32
N TYR A 81 10.17 0.15 -6.17
CA TYR A 81 11.55 -0.04 -5.80
C TYR A 81 11.66 -1.06 -4.67
N GLU A 82 12.26 -2.20 -4.97
CA GLU A 82 12.74 -3.12 -3.95
C GLU A 82 14.20 -2.81 -3.62
N TYR A 83 14.50 -2.66 -2.34
CA TYR A 83 15.85 -2.39 -1.91
C TYR A 83 16.72 -3.64 -2.17
N PRO A 84 17.83 -3.54 -2.94
CA PRO A 84 18.65 -4.68 -3.32
C PRO A 84 19.13 -5.49 -2.11
N LYS A 85 19.00 -6.81 -2.20
CA LYS A 85 19.37 -7.72 -1.10
C LYS A 85 20.85 -7.57 -0.72
N GLU A 86 21.73 -7.33 -1.69
CA GLU A 86 23.16 -7.15 -1.47
C GLU A 86 23.44 -5.93 -0.57
N LEU A 87 22.65 -4.87 -0.69
CA LEU A 87 22.77 -3.68 0.15
C LEU A 87 22.21 -3.94 1.56
N ILE A 88 21.17 -4.76 1.68
CA ILE A 88 20.66 -5.23 2.99
C ILE A 88 21.74 -6.05 3.69
N ASP A 89 22.27 -7.07 3.02
CA ASP A 89 23.28 -7.98 3.57
C ASP A 89 24.53 -7.20 3.99
N LYS A 90 24.96 -6.22 3.18
CA LYS A 90 26.07 -5.32 3.52
C LYS A 90 25.79 -4.47 4.77
N ALA A 91 24.58 -3.92 4.90
CA ALA A 91 24.21 -3.13 6.07
C ALA A 91 24.11 -4.00 7.34
N LEU A 92 23.64 -5.24 7.21
CA LEU A 92 23.52 -6.20 8.32
C LEU A 92 24.88 -6.74 8.76
N HIS A 93 25.85 -6.85 7.85
CA HIS A 93 27.20 -7.34 8.16
C HIS A 93 27.86 -6.56 9.31
N ASP A 94 27.66 -5.25 9.37
CA ASP A 94 28.32 -4.36 10.33
C ASP A 94 27.55 -4.22 11.65
N LEU A 95 26.38 -4.86 11.78
CA LEU A 95 25.60 -4.80 13.01
C LEU A 95 26.26 -5.64 14.13
N PRO A 96 26.30 -5.13 15.37
CA PRO A 96 26.78 -5.90 16.50
C PRO A 96 25.89 -7.14 16.69
N LYS A 97 26.51 -8.30 16.90
CA LYS A 97 25.80 -9.53 17.25
C LYS A 97 25.28 -9.43 18.68
N VAL A 98 24.07 -8.92 18.85
CA VAL A 98 23.36 -8.88 20.14
C VAL A 98 22.58 -10.19 20.34
N GLY A 99 23.17 -11.11 21.13
CA GLY A 99 22.49 -12.29 21.68
C GLY A 99 22.37 -13.50 20.74
N LYS A 100 22.16 -14.68 21.33
CA LYS A 100 21.89 -15.96 20.65
C LYS A 100 20.43 -16.09 20.25
#